data_AF-A0A3N5FNL9-F1
#
_entry.id   AF-A0A3N5FNL9-F1
#
_cell.length_a   1.000
_cell.length_b   1.000
_cell.length_c   1.000
_cell.angle_alpha   90.00
_cell.angle_beta   90.00
_cell.angle_gamma   90.00
#
_symmetry.space_group_name_H-M   'P 1'
#
loop_
_entity.id
_entity.type
_entity.pdbx_description
1 polymer ?
#
loop_
_entity_poly.entity_id
_entity_poly.type
_entity_poly.pdbx_seq_one_letter_code
_entity_poly.pdbx_strand_id
1 'polypeptide(L)'
;MWPFFDPSADELHNEQVFMGELWGSAGATLRERILAAPTPHDKLMRVAAELLERAIRPISRRPEIDFAVTRLTHAPHEQTIAMLSERVGLSPRRFTRLFTLEVGVTPKLYARIERFHLALRHMHRSCASAAPEHPGAPRHSHFPVQHRPIIDWTSIAQHCGYFDQSHLIRDCKAMSGFTPTELANRHIAGGHHVAI
;
A
#
# COMPACT_ATOMS: atom_id res chain seq x y z
N MET A 1 12.18 -12.73 -13.49
CA MET A 1 12.51 -11.51 -14.26
C MET A 1 11.26 -10.67 -14.27
N TRP A 2 11.35 -9.41 -13.88
CA TRP A 2 10.18 -8.52 -13.82
C TRP A 2 9.64 -8.27 -15.22
N PRO A 3 8.31 -8.17 -15.42
CA PRO A 3 7.73 -8.13 -16.75
C PRO A 3 7.93 -6.79 -17.47
N PHE A 4 8.36 -5.74 -16.76
CA PHE A 4 8.41 -4.37 -17.27
C PHE A 4 9.82 -3.79 -17.41
N PHE A 5 10.82 -4.38 -16.75
CA PHE A 5 12.19 -3.85 -16.69
C PHE A 5 13.21 -5.00 -16.73
N ASP A 6 14.34 -4.77 -17.38
CA ASP A 6 15.50 -5.67 -17.37
C ASP A 6 16.27 -5.72 -16.03
N PRO A 7 16.50 -4.62 -15.29
CA PRO A 7 17.10 -4.71 -13.96
C PRO A 7 16.20 -5.45 -12.97
N SER A 8 16.83 -5.98 -11.93
CA SER A 8 16.12 -6.56 -10.80
C SER A 8 15.31 -5.48 -10.05
N ALA A 9 14.17 -5.84 -9.46
CA ALA A 9 13.34 -4.84 -8.78
C ALA A 9 14.00 -4.24 -7.54
N ASP A 10 15.00 -4.91 -6.96
CA ASP A 10 15.78 -4.37 -5.85
C ASP A 10 16.77 -3.28 -6.29
N GLU A 11 17.25 -3.29 -7.53
CA GLU A 11 18.08 -2.21 -8.08
C GLU A 11 17.29 -0.90 -8.25
N LEU A 12 15.98 -0.99 -8.49
CA LEU A 12 15.09 0.18 -8.61
C LEU A 12 14.50 0.62 -7.27
N HIS A 13 14.71 -0.15 -6.19
CA HIS A 13 14.10 0.13 -4.92
C HIS A 13 14.68 1.42 -4.31
N ASN A 14 13.79 2.40 -4.07
CA ASN A 14 14.11 3.71 -3.51
C ASN A 14 15.01 4.59 -4.40
N GLU A 15 15.09 4.26 -5.70
CA GLU A 15 15.82 5.05 -6.69
C GLU A 15 14.86 5.86 -7.57
N GLN A 16 15.30 7.04 -8.01
CA GLN A 16 14.58 7.86 -8.99
C GLN A 16 15.27 7.74 -10.35
N VAL A 17 14.68 6.97 -11.26
CA VAL A 17 15.22 6.71 -12.59
C VAL A 17 14.37 7.41 -13.64
N PHE A 18 15.00 8.04 -14.65
CA PHE A 18 14.25 8.67 -15.72
C PHE A 18 13.57 7.60 -16.59
N MET A 19 12.30 7.80 -16.97
CA MET A 19 11.58 6.86 -17.84
C MET A 19 12.31 6.56 -19.16
N GLY A 20 13.08 7.54 -19.68
CA GLY A 20 13.89 7.36 -20.87
C GLY A 20 15.08 6.42 -20.68
N GLU A 21 15.60 6.27 -19.45
CA GLU A 21 16.66 5.32 -19.11
C GLU A 21 16.11 3.89 -18.96
N LEU A 22 14.87 3.76 -18.48
CA LEU A 22 14.19 2.46 -18.34
C LEU A 22 13.70 1.90 -19.68
N TRP A 23 13.15 2.76 -20.54
CA TRP A 23 12.39 2.33 -21.73
C TRP A 23 12.74 3.10 -23.01
N GLY A 24 13.88 3.80 -23.03
CA GLY A 24 14.33 4.54 -24.20
C GLY A 24 13.33 5.60 -24.67
N SER A 25 13.18 5.72 -26.00
CA SER A 25 12.25 6.66 -26.63
C SER A 25 10.80 6.44 -26.21
N ALA A 26 10.36 5.19 -26.04
CA ALA A 26 9.01 4.86 -25.60
C ALA A 26 8.73 5.39 -24.18
N GLY A 27 9.74 5.36 -23.30
CA GLY A 27 9.66 5.98 -21.98
C GLY A 27 9.55 7.50 -22.02
N ALA A 28 10.30 8.16 -22.91
CA ALA A 28 10.21 9.61 -23.11
C ALA A 28 8.82 10.02 -23.63
N THR A 29 8.26 9.30 -24.61
CA THR A 29 6.90 9.52 -25.11
C THR A 29 5.85 9.30 -24.03
N LEU A 30 5.97 8.26 -23.20
CA LEU A 30 5.06 8.04 -22.08
C LEU A 30 5.08 9.23 -21.11
N ARG A 31 6.27 9.74 -20.76
CA ARG A 31 6.42 10.91 -19.90
C ARG A 31 5.69 12.12 -20.46
N GLU A 32 5.84 12.42 -21.75
CA GLU A 32 5.13 13.54 -22.40
C GLU A 32 3.61 13.36 -22.32
N ARG A 33 3.10 12.16 -22.60
CA ARG A 33 1.66 11.85 -22.49
C ARG A 33 1.13 11.98 -21.05
N ILE A 34 1.92 11.61 -20.05
CA ILE A 34 1.57 11.78 -18.63
C ILE A 34 1.55 13.27 -18.27
N LEU A 35 2.54 14.05 -18.71
CA LEU A 35 2.58 15.50 -18.42
C LEU A 35 1.41 16.25 -19.07
N ALA A 36 0.97 15.81 -20.25
CA ALA A 36 -0.17 16.38 -20.96
C ALA A 36 -1.55 15.96 -20.39
N ALA A 37 -1.59 14.97 -19.48
CA ALA A 37 -2.84 14.47 -18.94
C ALA A 37 -3.44 15.45 -17.90
N PRO A 38 -4.73 15.82 -18.02
CA PRO A 38 -5.31 16.92 -17.26
C PRO A 38 -5.55 16.57 -15.78
N THR A 39 -5.79 15.30 -15.47
CA THR A 39 -6.08 14.87 -14.10
C THR A 39 -5.08 13.83 -13.58
N PRO A 40 -4.90 13.71 -12.25
CA PRO A 40 -4.12 12.60 -11.65
C PRO A 40 -4.62 11.21 -12.05
N HIS A 41 -5.94 11.05 -12.25
CA HIS A 41 -6.53 9.79 -12.69
C HIS A 41 -6.09 9.44 -14.12
N ASP A 42 -6.13 10.41 -15.04
CA ASP A 42 -5.68 10.19 -16.43
C ASP A 42 -4.19 9.85 -16.49
N LYS A 43 -3.38 10.45 -15.62
CA LYS A 43 -1.96 10.11 -15.47
C LYS A 43 -1.78 8.65 -15.07
N LEU A 44 -2.53 8.21 -14.05
CA LEU A 44 -2.50 6.82 -13.58
C LEU A 44 -2.92 5.84 -14.67
N MET A 45 -4.03 6.12 -15.37
CA MET A 45 -4.54 5.25 -16.42
C MET A 45 -3.55 5.10 -17.58
N ARG A 46 -2.81 6.16 -17.93
CA ARG A 46 -1.76 6.11 -18.95
C ARG A 46 -0.57 5.25 -18.53
N VAL A 47 -0.13 5.36 -17.27
CA VAL A 47 0.91 4.48 -16.72
C VAL A 47 0.42 3.03 -16.71
N ALA A 48 -0.79 2.79 -16.24
CA ALA A 48 -1.37 1.45 -16.16
C ALA A 48 -1.50 0.78 -17.54
N ALA A 49 -1.97 1.52 -18.54
CA ALA A 49 -2.08 1.02 -19.91
C ALA A 49 -0.71 0.61 -20.47
N GLU A 50 0.32 1.45 -20.31
CA GLU A 50 1.67 1.13 -20.78
C GLU A 50 2.26 -0.09 -20.07
N LEU A 51 2.03 -0.22 -18.76
CA LEU A 51 2.46 -1.40 -18.00
C LEU A 51 1.76 -2.66 -18.51
N LEU A 52 0.45 -2.59 -18.77
CA LEU A 52 -0.32 -3.73 -19.29
C LEU A 52 0.14 -4.14 -20.70
N GLU A 53 0.37 -3.18 -21.60
CA GLU A 53 0.90 -3.46 -22.94
C GLU A 53 2.28 -4.12 -22.88
N ARG A 54 3.11 -3.72 -21.89
CA ARG A 54 4.44 -4.30 -21.66
C ARG A 54 4.43 -5.57 -20.82
N ALA A 55 3.28 -6.00 -20.29
CA ALA A 55 3.13 -7.25 -19.54
C ALA A 55 3.21 -8.48 -20.47
N ILE A 56 4.34 -8.64 -21.16
CA ILE A 56 4.55 -9.67 -22.20
C ILE A 56 4.74 -11.06 -21.55
N ARG A 57 5.04 -11.13 -20.25
CA ARG A 57 5.21 -12.40 -19.51
C ARG A 57 4.46 -12.36 -18.18
N PRO A 58 3.76 -13.45 -17.80
CA PRO A 58 3.24 -13.57 -16.45
C PRO A 58 4.39 -13.48 -15.44
N ILE A 59 4.15 -12.82 -14.31
CA ILE A 59 5.12 -12.75 -13.21
C ILE A 59 5.27 -14.16 -12.63
N SER A 60 6.27 -14.90 -13.12
CA SER A 60 6.62 -16.21 -12.57
C SER A 60 7.61 -16.00 -11.43
N ARG A 61 7.09 -16.05 -10.19
CA ARG A 61 7.90 -16.16 -8.98
C ARG A 61 8.18 -17.63 -8.68
N ARG A 62 9.19 -17.88 -7.86
CA ARG A 62 9.35 -19.20 -7.25
C ARG A 62 8.14 -19.51 -6.36
N PRO A 63 7.60 -20.75 -6.37
CA PRO A 63 6.42 -21.11 -5.58
C PRO A 63 6.54 -20.78 -4.08
N GLU A 64 7.76 -20.93 -3.53
CA GLU A 64 8.07 -20.61 -2.13
C GLU A 64 7.91 -19.11 -1.82
N ILE A 65 8.31 -18.26 -2.77
CA ILE A 65 8.20 -16.80 -2.64
C ILE A 65 6.77 -16.36 -2.89
N ASP A 66 6.10 -16.94 -3.89
CA ASP A 66 4.71 -16.64 -4.18
C ASP A 66 3.81 -16.98 -2.97
N PHE A 67 3.99 -18.16 -2.37
CA PHE A 67 3.32 -18.53 -1.12
C PHE A 67 3.55 -17.49 -0.01
N ALA A 68 4.79 -17.06 0.19
CA ALA A 68 5.12 -16.08 1.22
C ALA A 68 4.47 -14.71 0.94
N VAL A 69 4.49 -14.25 -0.31
CA VAL A 69 3.79 -13.02 -0.74
C VAL A 69 2.30 -13.15 -0.45
N THR A 70 1.65 -14.23 -0.90
CA THR A 70 0.22 -14.46 -0.64
C THR A 70 -0.11 -14.40 0.85
N ARG A 71 0.68 -15.07 1.71
CA ARG A 71 0.45 -15.05 3.16
C ARG A 71 0.65 -13.66 3.77
N LEU A 72 1.67 -12.93 3.33
CA LEU A 72 1.94 -11.57 3.82
C LEU A 72 0.89 -10.55 3.34
N THR A 73 0.34 -10.68 2.14
CA THR A 73 -0.72 -9.79 1.65
C THR A 73 -2.04 -10.01 2.37
N HIS A 74 -2.41 -11.27 2.65
CA HIS A 74 -3.73 -11.59 3.19
C HIS A 74 -3.78 -11.56 4.72
N ALA A 75 -2.70 -11.97 5.39
CA ALA A 75 -2.66 -12.08 6.85
C ALA A 75 -1.30 -11.65 7.42
N PRO A 76 -0.83 -10.41 7.14
CA PRO A 76 0.51 -9.97 7.53
C PRO A 76 0.77 -10.02 9.04
N HIS A 77 -0.28 -9.79 9.84
CA HIS A 77 -0.23 -9.78 11.30
C HIS A 77 -0.07 -11.18 11.91
N GLU A 78 -0.40 -12.24 11.16
CA GLU A 78 -0.27 -13.64 11.59
C GLU A 78 1.06 -14.27 11.14
N GLN A 79 1.90 -13.56 10.39
CA GLN A 79 3.12 -14.12 9.81
C GLN A 79 4.37 -13.57 10.50
N THR A 80 5.28 -14.47 10.85
CA THR A 80 6.67 -14.11 11.14
C THR A 80 7.58 -14.60 10.03
N ILE A 81 8.71 -13.91 9.83
CA ILE A 81 9.70 -14.31 8.83
C ILE A 81 10.29 -15.68 9.16
N ALA A 82 10.44 -16.00 10.46
CA ALA A 82 10.89 -17.31 10.91
C ALA A 82 9.91 -18.41 10.51
N MET A 83 8.61 -18.24 10.81
CA MET A 83 7.57 -19.20 10.43
C MET A 83 7.49 -19.40 8.92
N LEU A 84 7.55 -18.31 8.14
CA LEU A 84 7.52 -18.41 6.68
C LEU A 84 8.75 -19.17 6.16
N SER A 85 9.94 -18.85 6.65
CA SER A 85 11.20 -19.50 6.25
C SER A 85 11.15 -21.01 6.54
N GLU A 86 10.68 -21.39 7.73
CA GLU A 86 10.49 -22.79 8.14
C GLU A 86 9.48 -23.51 7.24
N ARG A 87 8.32 -22.90 6.99
CA ARG A 87 7.24 -23.49 6.16
C ARG A 87 7.64 -23.69 4.70
N VAL A 88 8.51 -22.86 4.16
CA VAL A 88 9.00 -23.02 2.79
C VAL A 88 10.32 -23.82 2.70
N GLY A 89 10.84 -24.32 3.82
CA GLY A 89 12.06 -25.13 3.85
C GLY A 89 13.34 -24.34 3.48
N LEU A 90 13.37 -23.02 3.71
CA LEU A 90 14.53 -22.18 3.41
C LEU A 90 15.14 -21.63 4.71
N SER A 91 16.46 -21.53 4.74
CA SER A 91 17.11 -20.78 5.81
C SER A 91 16.68 -19.29 5.77
N PRO A 92 16.60 -18.58 6.91
CA PRO A 92 16.16 -17.19 6.95
C PRO A 92 16.96 -16.26 6.02
N ARG A 93 18.27 -16.53 5.87
CA ARG A 93 19.16 -15.78 4.98
C ARG A 93 18.84 -16.03 3.51
N ARG A 94 18.60 -17.30 3.13
CA ARG A 94 18.23 -17.64 1.75
C ARG A 94 16.84 -17.13 1.40
N PHE A 95 15.87 -17.29 2.30
CA PHE A 95 14.52 -16.75 2.15
C PHE A 95 14.53 -15.24 1.91
N THR A 96 15.18 -14.48 2.80
CA THR A 96 15.27 -13.02 2.68
C THR A 96 15.89 -12.60 1.35
N ARG A 97 16.99 -13.23 0.94
CA ARG A 97 17.65 -12.92 -0.33
C ARG A 97 16.73 -13.17 -1.54
N LEU A 98 16.11 -14.34 -1.61
CA LEU A 98 15.25 -14.70 -2.74
C LEU A 98 13.99 -13.84 -2.80
N PHE A 99 13.39 -13.56 -1.65
CA PHE A 99 12.26 -12.66 -1.56
C PHE A 99 12.63 -11.27 -2.05
N THR A 100 13.76 -10.69 -1.60
CA THR A 100 14.20 -9.37 -2.06
C THR A 100 14.46 -9.34 -3.57
N LEU A 101 15.12 -10.35 -4.13
CA LEU A 101 15.40 -10.41 -5.58
C LEU A 101 14.12 -10.49 -6.43
N GLU A 102 13.08 -11.19 -5.94
CA GLU A 102 11.86 -11.40 -6.71
C GLU A 102 10.77 -10.35 -6.43
N VAL A 103 10.74 -9.76 -5.24
CA VAL A 103 9.73 -8.79 -4.80
C VAL A 103 10.26 -7.34 -4.80
N GLY A 104 11.57 -7.15 -4.75
CA GLY A 104 12.25 -5.84 -4.72
C GLY A 104 12.45 -5.25 -3.32
N VAL A 105 11.84 -5.83 -2.28
CA VAL A 105 11.97 -5.38 -0.89
C VAL A 105 12.22 -6.54 0.06
N THR A 106 12.78 -6.26 1.24
CA THR A 106 12.92 -7.30 2.26
C THR A 106 11.54 -7.81 2.74
N PRO A 107 11.42 -9.08 3.17
CA PRO A 107 10.17 -9.61 3.72
C PRO A 107 9.64 -8.81 4.90
N LYS A 108 10.54 -8.26 5.74
CA LYS A 108 10.16 -7.44 6.90
C LYS A 108 9.54 -6.12 6.49
N LEU A 109 10.10 -5.45 5.47
CA LEU A 109 9.55 -4.21 4.95
C LEU A 109 8.20 -4.48 4.29
N TYR A 110 8.10 -5.53 3.47
CA TYR A 110 6.84 -5.95 2.85
C TYR A 110 5.75 -6.19 3.91
N ALA A 111 6.05 -6.97 4.96
CA ALA A 111 5.12 -7.22 6.06
C ALA A 111 4.70 -5.93 6.79
N ARG A 112 5.59 -4.94 6.94
CA ARG A 112 5.24 -3.63 7.51
C ARG A 112 4.28 -2.87 6.58
N ILE A 113 4.54 -2.87 5.28
CA ILE A 113 3.70 -2.17 4.29
C ILE A 113 2.28 -2.77 4.30
N GLU A 114 2.17 -4.10 4.28
CA GLU A 114 0.87 -4.77 4.33
C GLU A 114 0.13 -4.54 5.66
N ARG A 115 0.84 -4.50 6.81
CA ARG A 115 0.22 -4.09 8.09
C ARG A 115 -0.28 -2.65 8.06
N PHE A 116 0.45 -1.74 7.45
CA PHE A 116 0.03 -0.35 7.29
C PHE A 116 -1.20 -0.23 6.37
N HIS A 117 -1.23 -0.94 5.24
CA HIS A 117 -2.41 -1.01 4.37
C HIS A 117 -3.63 -1.57 5.12
N LEU A 118 -3.44 -2.60 5.94
CA LEU A 118 -4.50 -3.14 6.79
C LEU A 118 -5.02 -2.10 7.80
N ALA A 119 -4.13 -1.36 8.45
CA ALA A 119 -4.48 -0.28 9.37
C ALA A 119 -5.27 0.84 8.68
N LEU A 120 -4.85 1.25 7.47
CA LEU A 120 -5.59 2.24 6.68
C LEU A 120 -7.00 1.76 6.33
N ARG A 121 -7.17 0.49 5.93
CA ARG A 121 -8.50 -0.09 5.65
C ARG A 121 -9.38 -0.13 6.88
N HIS A 122 -8.83 -0.46 8.06
CA HIS A 122 -9.58 -0.43 9.33
C HIS A 122 -9.99 0.99 9.72
N MET A 123 -9.09 1.96 9.56
CA MET A 123 -9.36 3.38 9.80
C MET A 123 -10.47 3.90 8.87
N HIS A 124 -10.36 3.67 7.56
CA HIS A 124 -11.38 4.12 6.60
C HIS A 124 -12.76 3.52 6.89
N ARG A 125 -12.84 2.23 7.23
CA ARG A 125 -14.10 1.58 7.63
C ARG A 125 -14.69 2.20 8.89
N SER A 126 -13.86 2.50 9.89
CA SER A 126 -14.28 3.12 11.15
C SER A 126 -14.79 4.57 10.96
N CYS A 127 -14.21 5.31 10.02
CA CYS A 127 -14.68 6.64 9.65
C CYS A 127 -15.98 6.59 8.83
N ALA A 128 -16.12 5.62 7.92
CA ALA A 128 -17.31 5.47 7.07
C ALA A 128 -18.56 5.09 7.89
N SER A 129 -18.42 4.21 8.90
CA SER A 129 -19.52 3.84 9.81
C SER A 129 -19.99 4.96 10.74
N ALA A 130 -19.30 6.12 10.74
CA ALA A 130 -19.65 7.29 11.54
C ALA A 130 -20.33 8.40 10.73
N ALA A 131 -20.55 8.21 9.42
CA ALA A 131 -21.30 9.14 8.61
C ALA A 131 -22.80 9.03 8.94
N PRO A 132 -23.53 10.16 9.11
CA PRO A 132 -24.92 10.13 9.56
C PRO A 132 -25.85 9.52 8.49
N GLU A 133 -26.39 8.35 8.80
CA GLU A 133 -27.42 7.67 8.02
C GLU A 133 -28.81 8.32 8.21
N HIS A 134 -29.07 9.55 7.75
CA HIS A 134 -30.46 10.09 7.75
C HIS A 134 -30.76 10.97 6.52
N PRO A 135 -31.35 10.42 5.45
CA PRO A 135 -32.05 11.23 4.45
C PRO A 135 -33.45 11.57 4.98
N GLY A 136 -33.62 12.75 5.59
CA GLY A 136 -34.97 13.28 5.88
C GLY A 136 -35.23 14.00 7.21
N ALA A 137 -34.22 14.31 8.03
CA ALA A 137 -34.47 15.03 9.29
C ALA A 137 -34.84 16.52 9.07
N PRO A 138 -35.88 17.05 9.74
CA PRO A 138 -36.32 18.44 9.55
C PRO A 138 -35.30 19.46 10.04
N ARG A 139 -35.21 20.57 9.29
CA ARG A 139 -34.33 21.72 9.53
C ARG A 139 -34.84 22.54 10.73
N HIS A 140 -34.57 22.09 11.95
CA HIS A 140 -34.55 22.99 13.10
C HIS A 140 -33.11 23.39 13.42
N SER A 141 -32.91 24.69 13.55
CA SER A 141 -31.65 25.40 13.77
C SER A 141 -30.99 25.03 15.11
N HIS A 142 -30.32 23.89 15.12
CA HIS A 142 -29.21 23.60 16.00
C HIS A 142 -28.16 22.98 15.09
N PHE A 143 -27.05 23.67 14.82
CA PHE A 143 -25.94 23.04 14.09
C PHE A 143 -25.56 21.79 14.89
N PRO A 144 -25.75 20.57 14.36
CA PRO A 144 -25.31 19.39 15.09
C PRO A 144 -23.79 19.51 15.18
N VAL A 145 -23.28 19.55 16.42
CA VAL A 145 -21.85 19.34 16.67
C VAL A 145 -21.55 18.00 16.02
N GLN A 146 -20.84 18.02 14.89
CA GLN A 146 -20.42 16.79 14.21
C GLN A 146 -19.53 16.04 15.20
N HIS A 147 -20.09 15.02 15.87
CA HIS A 147 -19.33 14.15 16.75
C HIS A 147 -18.34 13.39 15.88
N ARG A 148 -17.08 13.83 15.93
CA ARG A 148 -15.99 13.14 15.27
C ARG A 148 -15.94 11.71 15.81
N PRO A 149 -15.88 10.67 14.96
CA PRO A 149 -15.74 9.30 15.45
C PRO A 149 -14.52 9.21 16.36
N ILE A 150 -14.73 8.71 17.58
CA ILE A 150 -13.65 8.34 18.48
C ILE A 150 -13.04 7.05 17.91
N ILE A 151 -11.87 7.17 17.29
CA ILE A 151 -11.14 6.02 16.76
C ILE A 151 -10.33 5.38 17.89
N ASP A 152 -10.62 4.11 18.20
CA ASP A 152 -9.82 3.33 19.14
C ASP A 152 -8.54 2.81 18.46
N TRP A 153 -7.50 3.64 18.53
CA TRP A 153 -6.19 3.31 17.97
C TRP A 153 -5.52 2.11 18.61
N THR A 154 -5.83 1.80 19.87
CA THR A 154 -5.26 0.65 20.58
C THR A 154 -5.82 -0.63 19.99
N SER A 155 -7.14 -0.70 19.82
CA SER A 155 -7.79 -1.81 19.13
C SER A 155 -7.29 -1.97 17.70
N ILE A 156 -7.19 -0.87 16.92
CA ILE A 156 -6.66 -0.95 15.55
C ILE A 156 -5.22 -1.47 15.54
N ALA A 157 -4.37 -0.98 16.44
CA ALA A 157 -2.99 -1.44 16.55
C ALA A 157 -2.94 -2.95 16.78
N GLN A 158 -3.70 -3.46 17.75
CA GLN A 158 -3.76 -4.89 18.06
C GLN A 158 -4.26 -5.73 16.87
N HIS A 159 -5.36 -5.34 16.25
CA HIS A 159 -5.94 -6.06 15.10
C HIS A 159 -5.02 -6.07 13.88
N CYS A 160 -4.20 -5.04 13.71
CA CYS A 160 -3.26 -4.93 12.59
C CYS A 160 -1.87 -5.51 12.89
N GLY A 161 -1.68 -6.16 14.04
CA GLY A 161 -0.41 -6.78 14.42
C GLY A 161 0.68 -5.80 14.83
N TYR A 162 0.30 -4.63 15.35
CA TYR A 162 1.21 -3.75 16.07
C TYR A 162 1.23 -4.13 17.55
N PHE A 163 2.41 -4.01 18.15
CA PHE A 163 2.61 -4.30 19.57
C PHE A 163 1.83 -3.33 20.46
N ASP A 164 1.81 -2.05 20.07
CA ASP A 164 1.12 -0.96 20.76
C ASP A 164 0.81 0.20 19.79
N GLN A 165 0.10 1.21 20.29
CA GLN A 165 -0.22 2.43 19.54
C GLN A 165 1.04 3.19 19.09
N SER A 166 2.11 3.20 19.89
CA SER A 166 3.36 3.90 19.56
C SER A 166 4.08 3.27 18.37
N HIS A 167 4.02 1.95 18.23
CA HIS A 167 4.51 1.21 17.06
C HIS A 167 3.69 1.57 15.82
N LEU A 168 2.35 1.58 15.92
CA LEU A 168 1.48 2.04 14.83
C LEU A 168 1.82 3.46 14.37
N ILE A 169 1.96 4.41 15.31
CA ILE A 169 2.29 5.81 15.00
C ILE A 169 3.63 5.91 14.25
N ARG A 170 4.65 5.17 14.69
CA ARG A 170 5.97 5.18 14.03
C ARG A 170 5.89 4.66 12.59
N ASP A 171 5.15 3.59 12.34
CA ASP A 171 5.01 3.03 11.00
C ASP A 171 4.18 3.95 10.09
N CYS A 172 3.08 4.53 10.58
CA CYS A 172 2.32 5.52 9.81
C CYS A 172 3.18 6.72 9.42
N LYS A 173 3.96 7.28 10.36
CA LYS A 173 4.87 8.38 10.07
C LYS A 173 5.94 7.99 9.05
N ALA A 174 6.53 6.82 9.21
CA ALA A 174 7.57 6.34 8.29
C ALA A 174 7.06 6.13 6.85
N MET A 175 5.80 5.71 6.68
CA MET A 175 5.24 5.37 5.37
C MET A 175 4.48 6.52 4.68
N SER A 176 3.87 7.41 5.47
CA SER A 176 2.99 8.47 4.94
C SER A 176 3.45 9.89 5.27
N GLY A 177 4.41 10.05 6.19
CA GLY A 177 4.74 11.34 6.79
C GLY A 177 3.73 11.84 7.84
N PHE A 178 2.62 11.14 8.05
CA PHE A 178 1.53 11.54 8.95
C PHE A 178 1.29 10.52 10.07
N THR A 179 0.73 11.00 11.18
CA THR A 179 0.17 10.16 12.24
C THR A 179 -1.16 9.51 11.81
N PRO A 180 -1.59 8.42 12.48
CA PRO A 180 -2.90 7.81 12.21
C PRO A 180 -4.05 8.81 12.34
N THR A 181 -4.01 9.69 13.35
CA THR A 181 -5.01 10.74 13.56
C THR A 181 -5.02 11.76 12.42
N GLU A 182 -3.87 12.21 11.95
CA GLU A 182 -3.80 13.12 10.80
C GLU A 182 -4.31 12.48 9.51
N LEU A 183 -4.00 11.20 9.29
CA LEU A 183 -4.53 10.44 8.16
C LEU A 183 -6.06 10.31 8.22
N ALA A 184 -6.62 9.97 9.38
CA ALA A 184 -8.07 9.90 9.59
C ALA A 184 -8.73 11.26 9.32
N ASN A 185 -8.12 12.34 9.81
CA ASN A 185 -8.62 13.69 9.63
C ASN A 185 -8.61 14.11 8.15
N ARG A 186 -7.55 13.76 7.41
CA ARG A 186 -7.44 14.03 5.97
C ARG A 186 -8.43 13.22 5.15
N HIS A 187 -8.70 11.97 5.54
CA HIS A 187 -9.72 11.15 4.89
C HIS A 187 -11.12 11.73 5.07
N ILE A 188 -11.47 12.12 6.31
CA ILE A 188 -12.75 12.76 6.62
C ILE A 188 -12.89 14.11 5.89
N ALA A 189 -11.83 14.92 5.84
CA ALA A 189 -11.84 16.22 5.19
C ALA A 189 -11.83 16.14 3.65
N GLY A 190 -11.30 15.06 3.07
CA GLY A 190 -11.05 14.89 1.64
C GLY A 190 -11.92 13.83 0.97
N GLY A 191 -13.11 13.53 1.50
CA GLY A 191 -13.98 12.38 1.21
C GLY A 191 -14.44 12.10 -0.24
N HIS A 192 -13.66 12.39 -1.28
CA HIS A 192 -14.02 12.13 -2.67
C HIS A 192 -12.89 11.52 -3.56
N HIS A 193 -11.65 11.32 -3.09
CA HIS A 193 -10.55 11.03 -4.04
C HIS A 193 -9.66 9.80 -3.81
N VAL A 194 -9.94 8.92 -2.85
CA VAL A 194 -9.17 7.68 -2.73
C VAL A 194 -10.09 6.51 -2.43
N ALA A 195 -10.75 6.01 -3.47
CA ALA A 195 -11.19 4.62 -3.51
C ALA A 195 -9.97 3.79 -3.95
N ILE A 196 -9.50 2.93 -3.04
CA ILE A 196 -8.54 1.84 -3.33
C ILE A 196 -9.36 0.62 -3.71
#